data_AF-A0A135VLR9-F1
#
_entry.id   AF-A0A135VLR9-F1
#
_cell.length_a   1.000
_cell.length_b   1.000
_cell.length_c   1.000
_cell.angle_alpha   90.00
_cell.angle_beta   90.00
_cell.angle_gamma   90.00
#
_symmetry.space_group_name_H-M   'P 1'
#
loop_
_entity.id
_entity.type
_entity.pdbx_description
1 polymer ?
#
loop_
_entity_poly.entity_id
_entity_poly.type
_entity_poly.pdbx_seq_one_letter_code
_entity_poly.pdbx_strand_id
1 'polypeptide(L)'
;MLQAIEQLQLLGLLVVIAGLFLIIVGIVLCSETSSGDQQVKRESKGVLFIGPIPIVWGFGRRGWYVAGAIAIILLLLYLLILA
;
A
#
# COMPACT_ATOMS: atom_id res chain seq x y z
N MET A 1 35.30 4.75 2.09
CA MET A 1 34.11 5.64 2.11
C MET A 1 32.98 5.07 1.25
N LEU A 2 33.22 4.77 -0.03
CA LEU A 2 32.23 4.11 -0.93
C LEU A 2 31.60 2.83 -0.36
N GLN A 3 32.42 1.97 0.27
CA GLN A 3 31.96 0.69 0.82
C GLN A 3 30.92 0.85 1.95
N ALA A 4 30.98 1.93 2.74
CA ALA A 4 30.00 2.20 3.79
C ALA A 4 28.67 2.74 3.21
N ILE A 5 28.73 3.44 2.08
CA ILE A 5 27.56 3.97 1.38
C ILE A 5 26.76 2.81 0.79
N GLU A 6 27.42 1.86 0.12
CA GLU A 6 26.76 0.67 -0.45
C GLU A 6 26.06 -0.17 0.63
N GLN A 7 26.70 -0.33 1.79
CA GLN A 7 26.10 -1.03 2.93
C GLN A 7 24.85 -0.32 3.47
N LEU A 8 24.88 1.00 3.57
CA LEU A 8 23.73 1.79 4.02
C LEU A 8 22.58 1.73 3.02
N GLN A 9 22.88 1.74 1.72
CA GLN A 9 21.91 1.63 0.64
C GLN A 9 21.21 0.25 0.62
N LEU A 10 21.99 -0.83 0.80
CA LEU A 10 21.45 -2.19 0.96
C LEU A 10 20.58 -2.33 2.20
N LEU A 11 21.00 -1.73 3.32
CA LEU A 11 20.23 -1.75 4.57
C LEU A 11 18.89 -1.01 4.40
N GLY A 12 18.91 0.15 3.74
CA GLY A 12 17.71 0.93 3.42
C GLY A 12 16.74 0.15 2.53
N LEU A 13 17.25 -0.49 1.47
CA LEU A 13 16.46 -1.35 0.59
C LEU A 13 15.81 -2.50 1.38
N LEU A 14 16.57 -3.15 2.27
CA LEU A 14 16.08 -4.26 3.08
C LEU A 14 14.93 -3.81 4.01
N VAL A 15 15.05 -2.63 4.63
CA VAL A 15 13.98 -2.05 5.46
C VAL A 15 12.73 -1.73 4.64
N VAL A 16 12.88 -1.17 3.43
CA VAL A 16 11.75 -0.89 2.53
C VAL A 16 11.04 -2.18 2.13
N ILE A 17 11.78 -3.22 1.74
CA ILE A 17 11.22 -4.53 1.37
C ILE A 17 10.50 -5.16 2.57
N ALA A 18 11.09 -5.11 3.76
CA ALA A 18 10.48 -5.63 4.99
C ALA A 18 9.18 -4.89 5.34
N GLY A 19 9.17 -3.56 5.21
CA GLY A 19 7.98 -2.74 5.42
C GLY A 19 6.86 -3.06 4.42
N LEU A 20 7.20 -3.21 3.14
CA LEU A 20 6.25 -3.63 2.11
C LEU A 20 5.65 -5.00 2.43
N PHE A 21 6.49 -5.96 2.83
CA PHE A 21 6.04 -7.30 3.18
C PHE A 21 5.07 -7.28 4.37
N LEU A 22 5.37 -6.51 5.42
CA LEU A 22 4.48 -6.33 6.57
C LEU A 22 3.13 -5.74 6.17
N ILE A 23 3.11 -4.76 5.25
CA ILE A 23 1.86 -4.19 4.75
C ILE A 23 1.04 -5.26 4.02
N ILE A 24 1.65 -6.05 3.14
CA ILE A 24 0.98 -7.13 2.40
C ILE A 24 0.39 -8.16 3.38
N VAL A 25 1.19 -8.61 4.35
CA VAL A 25 0.73 -9.56 5.38
C VAL A 25 -0.43 -8.97 6.19
N GLY A 26 -0.34 -7.70 6.60
CA GLY A 26 -1.41 -6.99 7.31
C GLY A 26 -2.72 -6.95 6.51
N ILE A 27 -2.64 -6.72 5.20
CA ILE A 27 -3.80 -6.73 4.30
C ILE A 27 -4.41 -8.13 4.21
N VAL A 28 -3.58 -9.17 4.00
CA VAL A 28 -4.05 -10.56 3.88
C VAL A 28 -4.72 -11.02 5.18
N LEU A 29 -4.11 -10.74 6.34
CA LEU A 29 -4.69 -11.07 7.64
C LEU A 29 -5.98 -10.29 7.94
N CYS A 30 -6.09 -9.04 7.46
CA CYS A 30 -7.32 -8.27 7.56
C CYS A 30 -8.40 -8.67 6.53
N SER A 31 -8.09 -9.56 5.59
CA SER A 31 -9.01 -9.99 4.52
C SER A 31 -9.99 -11.08 4.96
N GLU A 32 -9.88 -11.63 6.16
CA GLU A 32 -10.88 -12.59 6.64
C GLU A 32 -12.15 -11.88 7.15
N THR A 33 -13.30 -12.44 6.76
CA THR A 33 -14.71 -12.11 7.11
C THR A 33 -15.48 -11.15 6.20
N SER A 34 -15.84 -11.60 5.00
CA SER A 34 -17.23 -11.45 4.55
C SER A 34 -17.65 -12.63 3.68
N SER A 35 -17.53 -13.83 4.25
CA SER A 35 -18.27 -15.01 3.82
C SER A 35 -19.62 -14.95 4.53
N GLY A 36 -20.58 -14.30 3.89
CA GLY A 36 -21.93 -14.13 4.41
C GLY A 36 -22.81 -13.66 3.27
N ASP A 37 -23.56 -14.60 2.73
CA ASP A 37 -24.62 -14.44 1.74
C ASP A 37 -25.41 -13.13 1.94
N GLN A 38 -25.58 -12.35 0.86
CA GLN A 38 -26.75 -11.53 0.52
C GLN A 38 -26.42 -10.28 -0.31
N GLN A 39 -26.97 -10.28 -1.51
CA GLN A 39 -27.21 -9.14 -2.40
C GLN A 39 -25.97 -8.37 -2.87
N VAL A 40 -25.70 -8.52 -4.17
CA VAL A 40 -24.81 -7.67 -4.96
C VAL A 40 -25.33 -6.22 -4.93
N LYS A 41 -25.10 -5.50 -3.84
CA LYS A 41 -25.04 -4.03 -3.89
C LYS A 41 -23.80 -3.72 -4.71
N ARG A 42 -24.01 -3.26 -5.95
CA ARG A 42 -22.98 -2.62 -6.77
C ARG A 42 -22.53 -1.36 -6.03
N GLU A 43 -21.71 -1.51 -5.01
CA GLU A 43 -20.86 -0.43 -4.57
C GLU A 43 -19.84 -0.23 -5.68
N SER A 44 -19.98 0.87 -6.43
CA SER A 44 -19.00 1.28 -7.42
C SER A 44 -17.68 1.54 -6.69
N LYS A 45 -16.83 0.53 -6.63
CA LYS A 45 -15.49 0.57 -6.07
C LYS A 45 -14.55 1.08 -7.16
N GLY A 46 -13.85 2.17 -6.88
CA GLY A 46 -12.98 2.81 -7.86
C GLY A 46 -11.79 3.49 -7.21
N VAL A 47 -10.67 3.45 -7.91
CA VAL A 47 -9.49 4.27 -7.62
C VAL A 47 -9.28 5.16 -8.85
N LEU A 48 -9.33 6.48 -8.66
CA LEU A 48 -9.09 7.47 -9.70
C LEU A 48 -7.78 8.20 -9.39
N PHE A 49 -6.79 8.11 -10.28
CA PHE A 49 -5.55 8.85 -10.15
C PHE A 49 -5.69 10.24 -10.78
N ILE A 50 -5.70 11.29 -9.96
CA ILE A 50 -5.58 12.68 -10.44
C ILE A 50 -4.13 13.10 -10.24
N GLY A 51 -3.31 12.87 -11.27
CA GLY A 51 -1.86 12.99 -11.14
C GLY A 51 -1.32 11.96 -10.13
N PRO A 52 -0.34 12.31 -9.28
CA PRO A 52 0.23 11.39 -8.29
C PRO A 52 -0.69 11.15 -7.08
N ILE A 53 -1.86 11.81 -7.00
CA ILE A 53 -2.78 11.71 -5.87
C ILE A 53 -3.87 10.68 -6.18
N PRO A 54 -3.87 9.50 -5.54
CA PRO A 54 -4.94 8.51 -5.69
C PRO A 54 -6.18 8.93 -4.90
N ILE A 55 -7.33 9.01 -5.57
CA ILE A 55 -8.65 9.22 -4.97
C ILE A 55 -9.38 7.89 -4.94
N VAL A 56 -9.69 7.38 -3.74
CA VAL A 56 -10.24 6.04 -3.56
C VAL A 56 -11.68 6.13 -3.00
N TRP A 57 -12.63 5.50 -3.69
CA TRP A 57 -14.07 5.56 -3.33
C TRP A 57 -14.74 4.18 -3.43
N GLY A 58 -15.81 4.00 -2.65
CA GLY A 58 -16.69 2.83 -2.71
C GLY A 58 -16.11 1.60 -1.99
N PHE A 59 -14.89 1.72 -1.49
CA PHE A 59 -14.31 0.77 -0.57
C PHE A 59 -14.90 1.00 0.83
N GLY A 60 -15.48 -0.04 1.44
CA GLY A 60 -15.91 0.02 2.83
C GLY A 60 -14.74 0.28 3.80
N ARG A 61 -15.01 0.38 5.12
CA ARG A 61 -13.99 0.69 6.15
C ARG A 61 -12.67 -0.07 5.97
N ARG A 62 -12.74 -1.36 5.60
CA ARG A 62 -11.56 -2.21 5.36
C ARG A 62 -10.77 -1.82 4.11
N GLY A 63 -11.43 -1.48 3.01
CA GLY A 63 -10.74 -1.11 1.77
C GLY A 63 -10.15 0.30 1.79
N TRP A 64 -10.62 1.19 2.68
CA TRP A 64 -9.93 2.46 2.97
C TRP A 64 -8.53 2.25 3.58
N TYR A 65 -8.34 1.23 4.43
CA TYR A 65 -7.01 0.90 4.95
C TYR A 65 -6.08 0.39 3.84
N VAL A 66 -6.59 -0.45 2.94
CA VAL A 66 -5.83 -0.95 1.78
C VAL A 66 -5.45 0.19 0.84
N ALA A 67 -6.40 1.07 0.54
CA ALA A 67 -6.19 2.28 -0.24
C ALA A 67 -5.13 3.21 0.35
N GLY A 68 -5.22 3.46 1.66
CA GLY A 68 -4.24 4.26 2.40
C GLY A 68 -2.85 3.63 2.39
N ALA A 69 -2.77 2.31 2.59
CA ALA A 69 -1.51 1.59 2.53
C ALA A 69 -0.85 1.68 1.14
N ILE A 70 -1.63 1.51 0.06
CA ILE A 70 -1.15 1.67 -1.32
C ILE A 70 -0.67 3.10 -1.57
N ALA A 71 -1.41 4.11 -1.11
CA ALA A 71 -1.03 5.52 -1.25
C ALA A 71 0.28 5.83 -0.51
N ILE A 72 0.48 5.29 0.70
CA ILE A 72 1.71 5.43 1.47
C ILE A 72 2.89 4.76 0.76
N ILE A 73 2.68 3.55 0.22
CA ILE A 73 3.72 2.85 -0.55
C ILE A 73 4.12 3.68 -1.78
N LEU A 74 3.16 4.19 -2.54
CA LEU A 74 3.42 5.05 -3.70
C LEU A 74 4.17 6.33 -3.31
N LEU A 75 3.80 6.96 -2.19
CA LEU A 75 4.48 8.15 -1.66
C LEU A 75 5.95 7.84 -1.31
N LEU A 76 6.20 6.72 -0.63
CA LEU A 76 7.56 6.30 -0.27
C LEU A 76 8.39 5.96 -1.51
N LEU A 77 7.79 5.30 -2.50
CA LEU A 77 8.45 5.01 -3.77
C LEU A 77 8.82 6.30 -4.51
N TYR A 78 7.90 7.26 -4.56
CA TYR A 78 8.14 8.57 -5.17
C TYR A 78 9.27 9.32 -4.45
N LEU A 79 9.27 9.34 -3.12
CA LEU A 79 10.35 9.92 -2.32
C LEU A 79 11.70 9.25 -2.59
N LEU A 80 11.73 7.91 -2.70
CA LEU A 80 12.96 7.15 -2.98
C LEU A 80 13.51 7.42 -4.39
N ILE A 81 12.65 7.65 -5.38
CA ILE A 81 13.05 7.97 -6.76
C ILE A 81 13.53 9.43 -6.86
N LEU A 82 12.94 10.33 -6.07
CA LEU A 82 13.27 11.75 -6.08
C LEU A 82 14.53 12.08 -5.24
N ALA A 83 14.82 11.29 -4.20
CA ALA A 83 15.96 11.44 -3.30
C ALA A 83 17.25 10.80 -3.86
#